data_AF-A0A538S994-F1
#
_entry.id   AF-A0A538S994-F1
#
_cell.length_a   1.000
_cell.length_b   1.000
_cell.length_c   1.000
_cell.angle_alpha   90.00
_cell.angle_beta   90.00
_cell.angle_gamma   90.00
#
_symmetry.space_group_name_H-M   'P 1'
#
loop_
_entity.id
_entity.type
_entity.pdbx_description
1 polymer ?
#
loop_
_entity_poly.entity_id
_entity_poly.type
_entity_poly.pdbx_seq_one_letter_code
_entity_poly.pdbx_strand_id
1 'polypeptide(L)' 'MQRIRKVLTLRGDTREEWRILQELGQHLGALKARDPDPERIFARLAQAVPAFSGLTYTTLGELGAPIAAATADVAVG' A
#
# COMPACT_ATOMS: atom_id res chain seq x y z
N MET A 1 -9.15 6.47 -2.95
CA MET A 1 -8.14 5.39 -2.87
C MET A 1 -8.79 4.08 -3.28
N GLN A 2 -8.10 3.30 -4.11
CA GLN A 2 -8.59 2.01 -4.62
C GLN A 2 -7.56 0.90 -4.33
N ARG A 3 -8.01 -0.34 -4.17
CA ARG A 3 -7.15 -1.51 -3.93
C ARG A 3 -7.06 -2.36 -5.19
N ILE A 4 -5.84 -2.65 -5.64
CA ILE A 4 -5.57 -3.62 -6.71
C ILE A 4 -5.39 -5.01 -6.09
N ARG A 5 -5.97 -6.03 -6.72
CA ARG A 5 -5.90 -7.44 -6.28
C ARG A 5 -5.01 -8.25 -7.19
N LYS A 6 -4.29 -9.21 -6.62
CA LYS A 6 -3.56 -10.23 -7.38
C LYS A 6 -4.57 -11.17 -8.03
N VAL A 7 -4.53 -11.27 -9.36
CA VAL A 7 -5.37 -12.21 -10.12
C VAL A 7 -4.54 -13.39 -10.67
N LEU A 8 -3.23 -13.17 -10.91
CA LEU A 8 -2.32 -14.16 -11.45
C LEU A 8 -1.16 -14.42 -10.51
N THR A 9 -0.68 -15.66 -10.50
CA THR A 9 0.57 -16.03 -9.84
C THR A 9 1.74 -15.74 -10.77
N LEU A 10 2.77 -15.09 -10.22
CA LEU A 10 4.02 -14.80 -10.93
C LEU A 10 4.70 -16.12 -11.34
N ARG A 11 5.31 -16.13 -12.53
CA ARG A 11 5.96 -17.32 -13.09
C ARG A 11 7.46 -17.31 -12.85
N GLY A 12 8.04 -18.50 -12.69
CA GLY A 12 9.48 -18.66 -12.45
C GLY A 12 9.93 -17.93 -11.19
N ASP A 13 11.13 -17.35 -11.22
CA ASP A 13 11.69 -16.55 -10.11
C ASP A 13 11.29 -15.07 -10.17
N THR A 14 10.13 -14.76 -10.78
CA THR A 14 9.62 -13.39 -10.81
C THR A 14 9.06 -13.02 -9.44
N ARG A 15 9.38 -11.81 -8.96
CA ARG A 15 8.94 -11.29 -7.66
C ARG A 15 8.22 -9.97 -7.83
N GLU A 16 7.32 -9.65 -6.92
CA GLU A 16 6.67 -8.35 -6.86
C GLU A 16 7.72 -7.25 -6.60
N GLU A 17 7.56 -6.07 -7.21
CA GLU A 17 8.53 -4.97 -7.09
C GLU A 17 8.83 -4.59 -5.63
N TRP A 18 7.80 -4.55 -4.78
CA TRP A 18 7.95 -4.25 -3.35
C TRP A 18 8.82 -5.30 -2.62
N ARG A 19 8.82 -6.58 -3.06
CA ARG A 19 9.72 -7.59 -2.49
C ARG A 19 11.17 -7.32 -2.90
N ILE A 20 11.38 -7.00 -4.18
CA ILE A 20 12.71 -6.69 -4.72
C ILE A 20 13.31 -5.48 -4.00
N LEU A 21 12.53 -4.41 -3.82
CA LEU A 21 12.97 -3.20 -3.11
C LEU A 21 13.30 -3.47 -1.64
N GLN A 22 12.51 -4.31 -0.96
CA GLN A 22 12.79 -4.69 0.43
C GLN A 22 14.03 -5.56 0.57
N GLU A 23 14.22 -6.50 -0.35
CA GLU A 23 15.42 -7.33 -0.43
C GLU A 23 16.67 -6.47 -0.67
N LEU A 24 16.62 -5.55 -1.62
CA LEU A 24 17.70 -4.60 -1.89
C LEU A 24 17.99 -3.73 -0.65
N GLY A 25 16.95 -3.18 -0.02
CA GLY A 25 17.10 -2.35 1.17
C GLY A 25 17.74 -3.10 2.35
N GLN A 26 17.47 -4.40 2.52
CA GLN A 26 18.16 -5.21 3.52
C GLN A 26 19.64 -5.42 3.19
N HIS A 27 19.96 -5.76 1.95
CA HIS A 27 21.36 -5.96 1.53
C HIS A 27 22.19 -4.69 1.67
N LEU A 28 21.58 -3.52 1.47
CA LEU A 28 22.21 -2.22 1.64
C LEU A 28 22.21 -1.71 3.10
N GLY A 29 21.63 -2.47 4.04
CA GLY A 29 21.50 -2.05 5.45
C GLY A 29 20.50 -0.90 5.70
N ALA A 30 19.75 -0.49 4.68
CA ALA A 30 18.74 0.57 4.77
C ALA A 30 17.45 0.10 5.46
N LEU A 31 17.14 -1.21 5.39
CA LEU A 31 15.98 -1.81 6.05
C LEU A 31 16.42 -2.86 7.06
N LYS A 32 15.92 -2.72 8.30
CA LYS A 32 16.17 -3.68 9.39
C LYS A 32 15.24 -4.91 9.33
N ALA A 33 14.07 -4.77 8.72
CA ALA A 33 13.06 -5.82 8.60
C ALA A 33 12.27 -5.68 7.30
N ARG A 34 11.64 -6.77 6.84
CA ARG A 34 10.73 -6.79 5.69
C ARG A 34 9.30 -6.91 6.17
N ASP A 35 8.41 -6.18 5.50
CA ASP A 35 6.98 -6.37 5.55
C ASP A 35 6.60 -7.65 4.77
N PRO A 36 5.76 -8.53 5.33
CA PRO A 36 5.39 -9.82 4.72
C PRO A 36 4.40 -9.67 3.56
N ASP A 37 3.67 -8.57 3.51
CA ASP A 37 2.61 -8.31 2.55
C ASP A 37 2.42 -6.79 2.29
N PRO A 38 1.76 -6.42 1.18
CA PRO A 38 1.47 -5.02 0.87
C PRO A 38 0.54 -4.32 1.87
N GLU A 39 -0.27 -5.07 2.62
CA GLU A 39 -1.21 -4.50 3.59
C GLU A 39 -0.46 -3.90 4.78
N ARG A 40 0.61 -4.55 5.24
CA ARG A 40 1.50 -4.00 6.28
C ARG A 40 2.27 -2.77 5.80
N ILE A 41 2.73 -2.77 4.54
CA ILE A 41 3.35 -1.60 3.92
C ILE A 41 2.35 -0.43 3.91
N PHE A 42 1.12 -0.68 3.46
CA PHE A 42 0.07 0.34 3.42
C PHE A 42 -0.33 0.83 4.82
N ALA A 43 -0.40 -0.04 5.82
CA ALA A 43 -0.69 0.36 7.19
C ALA A 43 0.36 1.34 7.75
N ARG A 44 1.66 1.11 7.46
CA ARG A 44 2.71 2.07 7.83
C ARG A 44 2.58 3.40 7.07
N LEU A 45 2.24 3.34 5.78
CA LEU A 45 1.97 4.54 4.98
C LEU A 45 0.79 5.33 5.53
N ALA A 46 -0.30 4.67 5.94
CA ALA A 46 -1.47 5.30 6.52
C ALA A 46 -1.21 5.98 7.87
N GLN A 47 -0.23 5.46 8.63
CA GLN A 47 0.25 6.10 9.87
C GLN A 47 1.14 7.33 9.59
N ALA A 48 1.91 7.31 8.49
CA ALA A 48 2.87 8.37 8.18
C ALA A 48 2.27 9.51 7.32
N VAL A 49 1.24 9.24 6.52
CA VAL A 49 0.66 10.18 5.56
C VAL A 49 -0.76 10.54 5.99
N PRO A 50 -1.00 11.79 6.46
CA PRO A 50 -2.31 12.19 7.00
C PRO A 50 -3.50 11.96 6.04
N ALA A 51 -3.29 12.11 4.72
CA ALA A 51 -4.32 11.89 3.72
C ALA A 51 -4.86 10.45 3.65
N PHE A 52 -4.11 9.48 4.21
CA PHE A 52 -4.47 8.07 4.28
C PHE A 52 -4.87 7.62 5.69
N SER A 53 -4.92 8.54 6.65
CA SER A 53 -5.24 8.21 8.04
C SER A 53 -6.60 7.49 8.16
N GLY A 54 -6.62 6.40 8.92
CA GLY A 54 -7.81 5.55 9.10
C GLY A 54 -8.12 4.61 7.91
N LEU A 55 -7.36 4.68 6.81
CA LEU A 55 -7.51 3.74 5.70
C LEU A 55 -6.77 2.43 5.98
N THR A 56 -7.44 1.32 5.73
CA THR A 56 -6.93 -0.05 5.78
C THR A 56 -7.47 -0.81 4.58
N TYR A 57 -6.93 -2.00 4.28
CA TYR A 57 -7.51 -2.82 3.20
C TYR A 57 -8.97 -3.20 3.49
N THR A 58 -9.33 -3.38 4.77
CA THR A 58 -10.71 -3.61 5.20
C THR A 58 -11.60 -2.41 4.92
N THR A 59 -11.19 -1.19 5.27
CA THR A 59 -12.01 0.01 5.07
C THR A 59 -12.09 0.44 3.60
N LEU A 60 -11.10 0.08 2.78
CA LEU A 60 -11.18 0.24 1.32
C LEU A 60 -12.20 -0.71 0.69
N GLY A 61 -12.37 -1.92 1.21
CA GLY A 61 -13.34 -2.89 0.69
C GLY A 61 -13.20 -3.16 -0.82
N GLU A 62 -14.33 -3.41 -1.48
CA GLU A 62 -14.37 -3.67 -2.93
C GLU A 62 -14.40 -2.39 -3.78
N LEU A 63 -15.01 -1.32 -3.27
CA LEU A 63 -15.28 -0.09 -4.02
C LEU A 63 -14.27 1.03 -3.76
N GLY A 64 -13.29 0.78 -2.89
CA GLY A 64 -12.38 1.79 -2.39
C GLY A 64 -13.04 2.73 -1.38
N ALA A 65 -12.26 3.71 -0.94
CA ALA A 65 -12.73 4.77 -0.03
C ALA A 65 -12.22 6.13 -0.49
N PRO A 66 -12.96 7.22 -0.24
CA PRO A 66 -12.47 8.56 -0.50
C PRO A 66 -11.22 8.87 0.34
N ILE A 67 -10.38 9.78 -0.16
CA ILE A 67 -9.27 10.35 0.62
C ILE A 67 -9.64 11.75 1.04
N ALA A 68 -9.13 12.22 2.20
CA ALA A 68 -9.53 13.50 2.79
C ALA A 68 -9.37 14.71 1.84
N ALA A 69 -8.36 14.70 0.96
CA ALA A 69 -8.17 15.74 -0.04
C ALA A 69 -9.23 15.69 -1.16
N ALA A 70 -9.68 14.50 -1.56
CA ALA A 70 -10.67 14.34 -2.64
C ALA A 70 -12.09 14.70 -2.18
N THR A 71 -12.40 14.61 -0.89
CA THR A 71 -13.70 15.06 -0.35
C THR A 71 -13.83 16.58 -0.33
N ALA A 72 -12.72 17.32 -0.23
CA ALA A 72 -12.74 18.78 -0.28
C ALA A 72 -13.16 19.30 -1.66
N ASP A 73 -12.75 18.63 -2.75
CA ASP A 73 -13.15 19.00 -4.11
C ASP A 73 -14.62 18.65 -4.43
N VAL A 74 -15.16 17.57 -3.85
CA VAL A 74 -16.56 17.16 -4.09
C VAL A 74 -17.57 18.07 -3.37
N ALA A 75 -17.17 18.71 -2.26
CA ALA A 75 -18.06 19.59 -1.49
C ALA A 75 -18.22 21.00 -2.10
N VAL A 76 -17.52 21.31 -3.20
CA VAL A 76 -17.55 22.61 -3.89
C VAL A 76 -18.30 22.54 -5.24
N GLY A 77 -18.91 21.38 -5.56
CA GLY A 77 -19.66 21.15 -6.80
C GLY A 77 -21.17 21.19 -6.64
#